data_AF-A0A7R9XP29-F1
#
_entry.id   AF-A0A7R9XP29-F1
#
_cell.length_a   1.000
_cell.length_b   1.000
_cell.length_c   1.000
_cell.angle_alpha   90.00
_cell.angle_beta   90.00
_cell.angle_gamma   90.00
#
_symmetry.space_group_name_H-M   'P 1'
#
loop_
_entity.id
_entity.type
_entity.pdbx_description
1 polymer ?
#
loop_
_entity_poly.entity_id
_entity_poly.type
_entity_poly.pdbx_seq_one_letter_code
_entity_poly.pdbx_strand_id
1 'polypeptide(L)'
;RLVHRSLCLSRTADEEAAMREKFADAIFSISHGDQINLPKYCSRVASPSHWGGEPEMIVLSTLLRTPIAVWTPPGQKGGQTTSKGLFNLSNPSNNNTGSYTLVSVYGKTFAKDVKNAGLKENQTVKGKSPICLLYNGRDHYSLLL
;
A
#
# COMPACT_ATOMS: atom_id res chain seq x y z
N ARG A 1 0.08 -10.73 -11.42
CA ARG A 1 -1.17 -11.43 -11.83
C ARG A 1 -2.30 -11.39 -10.79
N LEU A 2 -2.03 -11.32 -9.48
CA LEU A 2 -3.09 -11.24 -8.45
C LEU A 2 -3.97 -10.00 -8.61
N VAL A 3 -3.36 -8.82 -8.76
CA VAL A 3 -4.06 -7.52 -8.97
C VAL A 3 -4.92 -7.57 -10.24
N HIS A 4 -4.35 -7.98 -11.38
CA HIS A 4 -5.10 -8.17 -12.63
C HIS A 4 -6.32 -9.08 -12.44
N ARG A 5 -6.17 -10.20 -11.74
CA ARG A 5 -7.28 -11.12 -11.50
C ARG A 5 -8.37 -10.51 -10.61
N SER A 6 -8.01 -9.64 -9.67
CA SER A 6 -8.97 -9.03 -8.75
C SER A 6 -9.65 -7.79 -9.31
N LEU A 7 -8.98 -7.00 -10.14
CA LEU A 7 -9.54 -5.76 -10.70
C LEU A 7 -10.14 -5.94 -12.11
N CYS A 8 -9.64 -6.89 -12.89
CA CYS A 8 -9.86 -6.92 -14.34
C CYS A 8 -10.60 -8.16 -14.83
N LEU A 9 -10.63 -9.23 -14.04
CA LEU A 9 -11.33 -10.45 -14.38
C LEU A 9 -12.60 -10.54 -13.53
N SER A 10 -13.73 -10.17 -14.13
CA SER A 10 -15.07 -10.40 -13.58
C SER A 10 -15.66 -11.66 -14.22
N ARG A 11 -16.33 -12.53 -13.45
CA ARG A 11 -17.05 -13.67 -14.03
C ARG A 11 -18.52 -13.35 -14.27
N THR A 12 -19.10 -12.43 -13.49
CA THR A 12 -20.49 -11.96 -13.62
C THR A 12 -20.60 -10.45 -13.36
N ALA A 13 -21.73 -9.84 -13.75
CA ALA A 13 -22.01 -8.41 -13.53
C ALA A 13 -22.11 -8.05 -12.03
N ASP A 14 -22.68 -8.93 -11.21
CA ASP A 14 -22.80 -8.72 -9.76
C ASP A 14 -21.43 -8.76 -9.07
N GLU A 15 -20.55 -9.69 -9.49
CA GLU A 15 -19.17 -9.75 -8.99
C GLU A 15 -18.39 -8.49 -9.39
N GLU A 16 -18.62 -7.96 -10.59
CA GLU A 16 -17.98 -6.73 -11.04
C GLU A 16 -18.38 -5.54 -10.16
N ALA A 17 -19.67 -5.38 -9.87
CA ALA A 17 -20.16 -4.32 -8.99
C ALA A 17 -19.54 -4.42 -7.59
N ALA A 18 -19.51 -5.62 -7.00
CA ALA A 18 -18.90 -5.86 -5.69
C ALA A 18 -17.38 -5.60 -5.69
N MET A 19 -16.67 -5.95 -6.76
CA MET A 19 -15.23 -5.67 -6.90
C MET A 19 -14.98 -4.17 -7.05
N ARG A 20 -15.83 -3.46 -7.80
CA ARG A 20 -15.73 -2.00 -7.99
C ARG A 20 -15.94 -1.26 -6.68
N GLU A 21 -16.88 -1.72 -5.85
CA GLU A 21 -17.08 -1.17 -4.51
C GLU A 21 -15.86 -1.47 -3.62
N LYS A 22 -15.42 -2.73 -3.58
CA LYS A 22 -14.32 -3.18 -2.73
C LYS A 22 -12.99 -2.50 -3.04
N PHE A 23 -12.74 -2.15 -4.30
CA PHE A 23 -11.49 -1.54 -4.76
C PHE A 23 -11.69 -0.13 -5.32
N ALA A 24 -12.72 0.59 -4.85
CA ALA A 24 -13.04 1.94 -5.30
C ALA A 24 -11.84 2.89 -5.24
N ASP A 25 -11.06 2.85 -4.15
CA ASP A 25 -9.86 3.68 -3.97
C ASP A 25 -8.78 3.39 -5.04
N ALA A 26 -8.60 2.11 -5.40
CA ALA A 26 -7.65 1.74 -6.44
C ALA A 26 -8.13 2.21 -7.82
N ILE A 27 -9.42 2.05 -8.12
CA ILE A 27 -10.04 2.52 -9.37
C ILE A 27 -9.93 4.04 -9.48
N PHE A 28 -10.14 4.75 -8.36
CA PHE A 28 -9.98 6.20 -8.29
C PHE A 28 -8.54 6.62 -8.59
N SER A 29 -7.56 5.96 -7.94
CA SER A 29 -6.12 6.22 -8.18
C SER A 29 -5.72 5.93 -9.64
N ILE A 30 -6.22 4.85 -10.25
CA ILE A 30 -5.99 4.56 -11.68
C ILE A 30 -6.53 5.71 -12.55
N SER A 31 -7.77 6.14 -12.29
CA SER A 31 -8.44 7.14 -13.12
C SER A 31 -7.82 8.53 -13.01
N HIS A 32 -7.34 8.92 -11.81
CA HIS A 32 -6.82 10.26 -11.55
C HIS A 32 -5.30 10.35 -11.65
N GLY A 33 -4.57 9.31 -11.25
CA GLY A 33 -3.11 9.29 -11.25
C GLY A 33 -2.54 9.11 -12.65
N ASP A 34 -2.88 8.00 -13.29
CA ASP A 34 -2.36 7.63 -14.61
C ASP A 34 -3.19 8.21 -15.77
N GLN A 35 -4.26 8.96 -15.47
CA GLN A 35 -5.23 9.51 -16.44
C GLN A 35 -5.71 8.45 -17.44
N ILE A 36 -5.90 7.22 -16.95
CA ILE A 36 -6.23 6.05 -17.77
C ILE A 36 -7.51 5.40 -17.26
N ASN A 37 -8.34 4.91 -18.18
CA ASN A 37 -9.52 4.15 -17.79
C ASN A 37 -9.14 2.73 -17.33
N LEU A 38 -10.00 2.15 -16.48
CA LEU A 38 -9.79 0.81 -15.92
C LEU A 38 -9.53 -0.28 -16.99
N PRO A 39 -10.24 -0.34 -18.14
CA PRO A 39 -9.97 -1.34 -19.16
C PRO A 39 -8.55 -1.27 -19.74
N LYS A 40 -8.03 -0.06 -20.01
CA LYS A 40 -6.69 0.10 -20.58
C LYS A 40 -5.61 -0.18 -19.53
N TYR A 41 -5.86 0.16 -18.26
CA TYR A 41 -5.00 -0.26 -17.15
C TYR A 41 -4.95 -1.79 -17.03
N CYS A 42 -6.10 -2.46 -17.16
CA CYS A 42 -6.19 -3.92 -17.12
C CYS A 42 -5.33 -4.61 -18.20
N SER A 43 -5.33 -4.10 -19.42
CA SER A 43 -4.43 -4.61 -20.46
C SER A 43 -2.95 -4.40 -20.13
N ARG A 44 -2.59 -3.31 -19.43
CA ARG A 44 -1.21 -2.99 -19.05
C ARG A 44 -0.70 -3.84 -17.90
N VAL A 45 -1.47 -3.97 -16.82
CA VAL A 45 -1.06 -4.72 -15.62
C VAL A 45 -0.92 -6.23 -15.87
N ALA A 46 -1.45 -6.73 -16.99
CA ALA A 46 -1.19 -8.09 -17.46
C ALA A 46 0.25 -8.28 -17.99
N SER A 47 0.91 -7.21 -18.43
CA SER A 47 2.27 -7.24 -18.97
C SER A 47 3.32 -7.46 -17.87
N PRO A 48 4.34 -8.29 -18.09
CA PRO A 48 5.46 -8.45 -17.16
C PRO A 48 6.35 -7.20 -17.08
N SER A 49 6.29 -6.30 -18.07
CA SER A 49 7.03 -5.04 -18.09
C SER A 49 6.34 -3.91 -17.34
N HIS A 50 5.16 -4.17 -16.77
CA HIS A 50 4.38 -3.16 -16.03
C HIS A 50 4.97 -2.96 -14.64
N TRP A 51 5.21 -1.71 -14.28
CA TRP A 51 5.69 -1.32 -12.96
C TRP A 51 4.48 -1.05 -12.06
N GLY A 52 4.45 -1.67 -10.88
CA GLY A 52 3.37 -1.46 -9.92
C GLY A 52 3.51 -0.12 -9.20
N GLY A 53 2.38 0.52 -8.93
CA GLY A 53 2.29 1.78 -8.19
C GLY A 53 1.25 1.72 -7.08
N GLU A 54 0.62 2.85 -6.82
CA GLU A 54 -0.38 3.01 -5.77
C GLU A 54 -1.60 2.08 -5.91
N PRO A 55 -2.20 1.89 -7.11
CA PRO A 55 -3.35 0.99 -7.27
C PRO A 55 -3.03 -0.45 -6.84
N GLU A 56 -1.85 -0.95 -7.20
CA GLU A 56 -1.37 -2.28 -6.80
C GLU A 56 -1.21 -2.38 -5.28
N MET A 57 -0.65 -1.35 -4.63
CA MET A 57 -0.49 -1.35 -3.16
C MET A 57 -1.83 -1.37 -2.43
N ILE A 58 -2.82 -0.61 -2.92
CA ILE A 58 -4.18 -0.60 -2.37
C ILE A 58 -4.79 -2.00 -2.49
N VAL A 59 -4.79 -2.57 -3.70
CA VAL A 59 -5.38 -3.89 -3.95
C VAL A 59 -4.69 -4.98 -3.13
N LEU A 60 -3.36 -5.00 -3.09
CA LEU A 60 -2.59 -6.00 -2.36
C LEU A 60 -2.82 -5.89 -0.85
N SER A 61 -2.80 -4.69 -0.27
CA SER A 61 -3.04 -4.51 1.18
C SER A 61 -4.43 -5.02 1.59
N THR A 62 -5.44 -4.78 0.75
CA THR A 62 -6.82 -5.23 0.94
C THR A 62 -6.99 -6.74 0.76
N LEU A 63 -6.36 -7.33 -0.27
CA LEU A 63 -6.41 -8.78 -0.52
C LEU A 63 -5.68 -9.58 0.58
N LEU A 64 -4.50 -9.11 0.97
CA LEU A 64 -3.68 -9.76 1.98
C LEU A 64 -4.12 -9.42 3.41
N ARG A 65 -5.03 -8.45 3.58
CA ARG A 65 -5.44 -7.89 4.88
C ARG A 65 -4.22 -7.56 5.75
N THR A 66 -3.22 -6.94 5.13
CA THR A 66 -1.91 -6.65 5.75
C THR A 66 -1.52 -5.23 5.35
N PRO A 67 -1.12 -4.37 6.30
CA PRO A 67 -0.70 -3.03 5.94
C PRO A 67 0.62 -3.06 5.16
N ILE A 68 0.78 -2.12 4.23
CA ILE A 68 2.01 -1.92 3.47
C ILE A 68 2.50 -0.51 3.73
N ALA A 69 3.73 -0.37 4.24
CA ALA A 69 4.34 0.92 4.55
C ALA A 69 5.48 1.19 3.55
N VAL A 70 5.45 2.33 2.89
CA VAL A 70 6.45 2.74 1.90
C VAL A 70 7.31 3.85 2.48
N TRP A 71 8.61 3.62 2.54
CA TRP A 71 9.63 4.52 3.06
C TRP A 71 10.50 5.05 1.92
N THR A 72 11.06 6.24 2.10
CA THR A 72 12.02 6.85 1.18
C THR A 72 13.33 7.14 1.92
N PRO A 73 14.49 6.92 1.30
CA PRO A 73 15.78 7.21 1.91
C PRO A 73 15.99 8.71 2.14
N PRO A 74 16.93 9.07 3.02
CA PRO A 74 17.27 10.46 3.27
C PRO A 74 17.76 11.21 2.04
N GLY A 75 17.45 12.52 1.99
CA GLY A 75 17.90 13.41 0.92
C GLY A 75 17.00 13.40 -0.32
N GLN A 76 15.95 12.57 -0.36
CA GLN A 76 14.90 12.65 -1.38
C GLN A 76 13.76 13.58 -0.94
N LYS A 77 13.48 14.58 -1.79
CA LYS A 77 12.36 15.51 -1.59
C LYS A 77 11.03 14.74 -1.72
N GLY A 78 10.26 14.64 -0.64
CA GLY A 78 8.89 14.09 -0.72
C GLY A 78 8.33 13.41 0.53
N GLY A 79 9.11 13.23 1.61
CA GLY A 79 8.61 12.59 2.82
C GLY A 79 8.28 13.55 3.96
N GLN A 80 7.23 13.26 4.73
CA GLN A 80 6.99 13.89 6.04
C GLN A 80 7.77 13.15 7.13
N THR A 81 8.66 13.85 7.85
CA THR A 81 9.42 13.30 8.99
C THR A 81 8.47 12.96 10.14
N THR A 82 7.82 11.80 10.10
CA THR A 82 6.93 11.36 11.19
C THR A 82 7.75 10.82 12.35
N SER A 83 8.23 11.75 13.18
CA SER A 83 8.59 11.46 14.56
C SER A 83 7.28 11.21 15.32
N LYS A 84 6.90 9.94 15.50
CA LYS A 84 5.67 9.42 16.16
C LYS A 84 4.51 9.14 15.20
N GLY A 85 4.28 7.87 14.86
CA GLY A 85 3.03 7.43 14.26
C GLY A 85 3.07 5.96 13.88
N LEU A 86 2.07 5.19 14.33
CA LEU A 86 1.60 3.82 14.00
C LEU A 86 2.61 2.68 13.74
N PHE A 87 3.74 2.93 13.08
CA PHE A 87 4.82 2.01 12.81
C PHE A 87 6.12 2.57 13.39
N ASN A 88 6.55 2.02 14.53
CA ASN A 88 7.84 2.34 15.13
C ASN A 88 8.96 1.69 14.31
N LEU A 89 9.36 2.31 13.19
CA LEU A 89 10.69 2.09 12.67
C LEU A 89 11.59 3.10 13.39
N SER A 90 12.42 2.61 14.30
CA SER A 90 13.34 3.45 15.08
C SER A 90 14.16 4.32 14.14
N ASN A 91 13.97 5.64 14.22
CA ASN A 91 14.83 6.61 13.58
C ASN A 91 16.22 6.44 14.22
N PRO A 92 17.29 6.04 13.49
CA PRO A 92 18.63 6.08 14.04
C PRO A 92 19.03 7.54 14.14
N SER A 93 18.67 8.17 15.27
CA SER A 93 19.13 9.49 15.66
C SER A 93 20.61 9.40 15.98
N ASN A 94 21.47 9.58 14.98
CA ASN A 94 22.89 9.79 15.17
C ASN A 94 23.44 10.87 14.22
N ASN A 95 22.95 12.09 14.35
CA ASN A 95 23.56 13.39 13.96
C ASN A 95 24.36 13.56 12.64
N ASN A 96 24.42 12.60 11.71
CA ASN A 96 25.11 12.73 10.41
C ASN A 96 24.57 11.79 9.31
N THR A 97 23.54 11.00 9.59
CA THR A 97 22.89 10.12 8.59
C THR A 97 21.47 10.62 8.42
N GLY A 98 21.07 11.04 7.22
CA GLY A 98 19.74 11.58 7.05
C GLY A 98 18.66 10.56 7.45
N SER A 99 17.48 11.03 7.84
CA SER A 99 16.38 10.17 8.26
C SER A 99 15.59 9.59 7.08
N TYR A 100 15.30 8.29 7.15
CA TYR A 100 14.27 7.68 6.31
C TYR A 100 12.91 8.28 6.62
N THR A 101 12.10 8.43 5.60
CA THR A 101 10.82 9.12 5.73
C THR A 101 9.68 8.27 5.23
N LEU A 102 8.62 8.15 6.03
CA LEU A 102 7.42 7.43 5.65
C LEU A 102 6.66 8.24 4.60
N VAL A 103 6.44 7.66 3.43
CA VAL A 103 5.71 8.31 2.32
C VAL A 103 4.23 8.01 2.45
N SER A 104 3.89 6.72 2.50
CA SER A 104 2.51 6.28 2.47
C SER A 104 2.35 4.96 3.23
N VAL A 105 1.13 4.76 3.74
CA VAL A 105 0.72 3.48 4.32
C VAL A 105 -0.62 3.10 3.72
N TYR A 106 -0.65 1.92 3.13
CA TYR A 106 -1.83 1.29 2.57
C TYR A 106 -2.38 0.25 3.54
N GLY A 107 -3.70 0.13 3.63
CA GLY A 107 -4.35 -0.85 4.52
C GLY A 107 -4.15 -0.57 6.01
N LYS A 108 -4.13 0.71 6.43
CA LYS A 108 -3.95 1.13 7.85
C LYS A 108 -4.92 0.43 8.81
N THR A 109 -6.12 0.10 8.35
CA THR A 109 -7.15 -0.63 9.11
C THR A 109 -6.73 -2.05 9.50
N PHE A 110 -5.74 -2.62 8.83
CA PHE A 110 -5.18 -3.94 9.15
C PHE A 110 -3.97 -3.89 10.08
N ALA A 111 -3.50 -2.68 10.43
CA ALA A 111 -2.37 -2.50 11.31
C ALA A 111 -2.70 -2.89 12.74
N LYS A 112 -1.70 -3.47 13.41
CA LYS A 112 -1.76 -3.71 14.85
C LYS A 112 -1.67 -2.36 15.57
N ASP A 113 -2.70 -1.99 16.33
CA ASP A 113 -2.59 -0.87 17.26
C ASP A 113 -1.49 -1.16 18.27
N VAL A 114 -0.35 -0.46 18.15
CA VAL A 114 0.81 -0.64 19.03
C VAL A 114 0.55 -0.07 20.44
N LYS A 115 -0.61 0.55 20.70
CA LYS A 115 -0.93 1.19 22.00
C LYS A 115 -2.03 0.54 22.84
N ASN A 116 -2.79 -0.43 22.33
CA ASN A 116 -3.82 -1.11 23.12
C ASN A 116 -3.74 -2.63 22.94
N ALA A 117 -2.81 -3.27 23.67
CA ALA A 117 -2.88 -4.70 23.98
C ALA A 117 -3.97 -4.97 25.06
N GLY A 118 -5.17 -4.43 24.83
CA GLY A 118 -6.30 -4.45 25.75
C GLY A 118 -7.60 -4.14 25.01
N LEU A 119 -8.08 -5.10 24.22
CA LEU A 119 -9.43 -5.10 23.63
C LEU A 119 -10.05 -6.51 23.75
N LYS A 120 -11.02 -6.65 24.65
CA LYS A 120 -12.24 -7.47 24.47
C LYS A 120 -13.32 -6.46 24.02
N GLU A 121 -14.37 -6.73 23.25
CA GLU A 121 -15.16 -7.92 22.90
C GLU A 121 -15.97 -7.46 21.66
N ASN A 122 -15.55 -7.70 20.43
CA ASN A 122 -16.10 -8.71 19.53
C ASN A 122 -15.48 -8.44 18.14
N GLN A 123 -14.85 -9.44 17.55
CA GLN A 123 -14.04 -9.39 16.30
C GLN A 123 -12.63 -8.79 16.44
N THR A 124 -11.74 -9.58 17.06
CA THR A 124 -10.30 -9.39 17.00
C THR A 124 -9.73 -9.85 15.65
N VAL A 125 -9.67 -8.98 14.65
CA VAL A 125 -8.62 -9.18 13.62
C VAL A 125 -7.31 -8.84 14.31
N LYS A 126 -6.57 -9.85 14.75
CA LYS A 126 -5.19 -9.70 15.27
C LYS A 126 -4.40 -8.89 14.24
N GLY A 127 -4.20 -7.60 14.52
CA GLY A 127 -3.57 -6.69 13.57
C GLY A 127 -2.19 -7.23 13.15
N LYS A 128 -1.88 -7.09 11.87
CA LYS A 128 -0.64 -7.64 11.29
C LYS A 128 0.48 -6.61 11.32
N SER A 129 1.71 -7.11 11.41
CA SER A 129 2.88 -6.28 11.14
C SER A 129 2.84 -5.79 9.69
N PRO A 130 3.26 -4.56 9.41
CA PRO A 130 3.32 -4.06 8.05
C PRO A 130 4.39 -4.79 7.24
N ILE A 131 4.14 -4.87 5.94
CA ILE A 131 5.19 -5.11 4.96
C ILE A 131 5.87 -3.76 4.69
N CYS A 132 7.16 -3.67 4.99
CA CYS A 132 7.93 -2.44 4.79
C CYS A 132 8.63 -2.47 3.43
N LEU A 133 8.36 -1.46 2.61
CA LEU A 133 8.99 -1.23 1.32
C LEU A 133 9.86 0.03 1.40
N LEU A 134 11.02 0.00 0.75
CA LEU A 134 11.88 1.15 0.54
C LEU A 134 11.80 1.56 -0.93
N TYR A 135 11.25 2.73 -1.20
CA TYR A 135 11.19 3.35 -2.50
C TYR A 135 12.47 4.16 -2.76
N ASN A 136 13.15 3.89 -3.88
CA ASN A 136 14.38 4.59 -4.26
C ASN A 136 14.12 6.00 -4.85
N GLY A 137 12.88 6.50 -4.81
CA GLY A 137 12.49 7.81 -5.35
C GLY A 137 12.46 7.93 -6.87
N ARG A 138 12.63 6.83 -7.60
CA ARG A 138 12.59 6.82 -9.07
C ARG A 138 11.60 5.78 -9.59
N ASP A 139 11.88 4.52 -9.31
CA ASP A 139 11.23 3.41 -10.00
C ASP A 139 11.28 2.09 -9.21
N HIS A 140 12.21 1.93 -8.27
CA HIS A 140 12.44 0.65 -7.59
C HIS A 140 11.90 0.62 -6.16
N TYR A 141 11.28 -0.50 -5.79
CA TYR A 141 10.90 -0.85 -4.43
C TYR A 141 11.76 -2.02 -3.92
N SER A 142 12.44 -1.83 -2.80
CA SER A 142 13.17 -2.88 -2.09
C SER A 142 12.38 -3.32 -0.85
N LEU A 143 12.46 -4.60 -0.49
CA LEU A 143 11.94 -5.06 0.80
C LEU A 143 12.86 -4.60 1.93
N LEU A 144 12.26 -4.04 2.98
CA LEU A 144 12.95 -3.76 4.24
C LEU A 144 12.60 -4.88 5.21
N LEU A 145 13.57 -5.75 5.49
CA LEU A 145 13.45 -6.91 6.38
C LEU A 145 13.84 -6.55 7.82
#